data_AF-A0A9E2CZR7-F1
#
_entry.id   AF-A0A9E2CZR7-F1
#
_cell.length_a   1.000
_cell.length_b   1.000
_cell.length_c   1.000
_cell.angle_alpha   90.00
_cell.angle_beta   90.00
_cell.angle_gamma   90.00
#
_symmetry.space_group_name_H-M   'P 1'
#
loop_
_entity.id
_entity.type
_entity.pdbx_description
1 polymer ?
#
loop_
_entity_poly.entity_id
_entity_poly.type
_entity_poly.pdbx_seq_one_letter_code
_entity_poly.pdbx_strand_id
1 'polypeptide(L)'
;MNTLKRALPFSTAREMGLVHSDYSLKNLPEEFTATIEYKVWGNSTNLLLYVVTDNGQRCLLSIFRNRSNKKYTPQNLPDFDLSDANIQPGKRMKFFTKTSSKGNVSVLRVELLA
;
A
#
# COMPACT_ATOMS: atom_id res chain seq x y z
N MET A 1 -0.33 -25.19 -9.69
CA MET A 1 -0.65 -23.78 -10.01
C MET A 1 -0.08 -22.91 -8.91
N ASN A 2 1.01 -22.19 -9.20
CA ASN A 2 1.66 -21.31 -8.23
C ASN A 2 0.72 -20.14 -7.90
N THR A 3 0.38 -20.02 -6.62
CA THR A 3 -0.38 -18.90 -6.05
C THR A 3 0.33 -17.60 -6.38
N LEU A 4 -0.19 -16.84 -7.35
CA LEU A 4 0.22 -15.47 -7.63
C LEU A 4 0.27 -14.71 -6.29
N LYS A 5 1.48 -14.37 -5.81
CA LYS A 5 1.69 -13.92 -4.44
C LYS A 5 0.94 -12.60 -4.22
N ARG A 6 -0.19 -12.65 -3.48
CA ARG A 6 -1.10 -11.53 -3.19
C ARG A 6 -0.45 -10.42 -2.33
N ALA A 7 0.45 -10.82 -1.44
CA ALA A 7 1.41 -10.00 -0.73
C ALA A 7 2.42 -10.97 -0.08
N LEU A 8 3.63 -10.51 0.21
CA LEU A 8 4.64 -11.30 0.89
C LEU A 8 4.30 -11.45 2.38
N PRO A 9 4.55 -12.62 2.99
CA PRO A 9 4.66 -12.70 4.45
C PRO A 9 5.75 -11.77 4.96
N PHE A 10 5.56 -11.20 6.15
CA PHE A 10 6.56 -10.30 6.76
C PHE A 10 7.93 -10.96 6.94
N SER A 11 7.97 -12.24 7.33
CA SER A 11 9.21 -13.03 7.44
C SER A 11 9.95 -13.12 6.11
N THR A 12 9.22 -13.44 5.03
CA THR A 12 9.78 -13.52 3.67
C THR A 12 10.32 -12.17 3.21
N ALA A 13 9.60 -11.07 3.47
CA ALA A 13 10.09 -9.72 3.14
C ALA A 13 11.40 -9.40 3.87
N ARG A 14 11.52 -9.79 5.14
CA ARG A 14 12.74 -9.63 5.93
C ARG A 14 13.89 -10.49 5.41
N GLU A 15 13.64 -11.75 5.08
CA GLU A 15 14.64 -12.67 4.49
C GLU A 15 15.17 -12.18 3.14
N MET A 16 14.31 -11.53 2.36
CA MET A 16 14.66 -10.89 1.08
C MET A 16 15.43 -9.57 1.26
N GLY A 17 15.69 -9.14 2.50
CA GLY A 17 16.37 -7.88 2.79
C GLY A 17 15.56 -6.64 2.42
N LEU A 18 14.23 -6.74 2.33
CA LEU A 18 13.38 -5.57 2.06
C LEU A 18 13.37 -4.65 3.29
N VAL A 19 14.06 -3.52 3.18
CA VAL A 19 14.36 -2.62 4.31
C VAL A 19 13.18 -1.69 4.57
N HIS A 20 12.40 -1.98 5.61
CA HIS A 20 11.26 -1.16 6.02
C HIS A 20 11.64 0.28 6.39
N SER A 21 12.83 0.49 6.95
CA SER A 21 13.31 1.80 7.41
C SER A 21 13.53 2.81 6.30
N ASP A 22 13.64 2.36 5.05
CA ASP A 22 13.88 3.24 3.90
C ASP A 22 12.60 3.94 3.43
N TYR A 23 11.44 3.59 3.99
CA TYR A 23 10.15 4.10 3.58
C TYR A 23 9.55 5.05 4.62
N SER A 24 9.23 6.26 4.20
CA SER A 24 8.54 7.22 5.07
C SER A 24 7.08 6.83 5.29
N LEU A 25 6.66 6.88 6.56
CA LEU A 25 5.27 6.71 7.00
C LEU A 25 4.53 8.04 7.22
N LYS A 26 5.24 9.17 7.13
CA LYS A 26 4.76 10.49 7.57
C LYS A 26 4.95 11.53 6.48
N ASN A 27 4.18 12.62 6.59
CA ASN A 27 4.27 13.80 5.74
C ASN A 27 4.13 13.49 4.24
N LEU A 28 3.23 12.56 3.90
CA LEU A 28 2.88 12.31 2.51
C LEU A 28 1.98 13.45 2.02
N PRO A 29 2.18 13.93 0.77
CA PRO A 29 1.28 14.92 0.18
C PRO A 29 -0.14 14.34 0.06
N GLU A 30 -1.13 15.23 0.07
CA GLU A 30 -2.55 14.83 -0.04
C GLU A 30 -2.84 14.09 -1.35
N GLU A 31 -2.05 14.37 -2.38
CA GLU A 31 -2.13 13.71 -3.68
C GLU A 31 -0.72 13.44 -4.20
N PHE A 32 -0.47 12.22 -4.67
CA PHE A 32 0.76 11.87 -5.37
C PHE A 32 0.58 10.65 -6.26
N THR A 33 1.46 10.54 -7.24
CA THR A 33 1.59 9.35 -8.06
C THR A 33 2.79 8.54 -7.61
N ALA A 34 2.61 7.23 -7.53
CA ALA A 34 3.67 6.30 -7.14
C ALA A 34 3.50 4.93 -7.81
N THR A 35 4.62 4.22 -7.92
CA THR A 35 4.71 2.84 -8.40
C THR A 35 4.84 1.89 -7.21
N ILE A 36 4.07 0.80 -7.21
CA ILE A 36 4.18 -0.24 -6.20
C ILE A 36 5.50 -0.99 -6.37
N GLU A 37 6.36 -1.02 -5.35
CA GLU A 37 7.55 -1.88 -5.33
C GLU A 37 7.20 -3.28 -4.83
N TYR A 38 6.48 -3.37 -3.71
CA TYR A 38 6.01 -4.65 -3.18
C TYR A 38 4.89 -4.47 -2.16
N LYS A 39 4.23 -5.59 -1.85
CA LYS A 39 3.14 -5.68 -0.87
C LYS A 39 3.53 -6.66 0.22
N VAL A 40 3.29 -6.33 1.48
CA VAL A 40 3.56 -7.21 2.63
C VAL A 40 2.32 -7.31 3.51
N TRP A 41 2.02 -8.51 3.99
CA TRP A 41 1.05 -8.67 5.06
C TRP A 41 1.66 -8.15 6.37
N GLY A 42 1.07 -7.11 6.94
CA GLY A 42 1.37 -6.73 8.33
C GLY A 42 0.84 -7.80 9.28
N ASN A 43 1.19 -7.70 10.57
CA ASN A 43 0.83 -8.67 11.61
C ASN A 43 -0.69 -8.81 11.78
N SER A 44 -1.31 -9.55 10.86
CA SER A 44 -2.72 -9.98 10.80
C SER A 44 -3.80 -8.89 10.73
N THR A 45 -3.44 -7.61 10.58
CA THR A 45 -4.41 -6.49 10.68
C THR A 45 -4.46 -5.54 9.49
N ASN A 46 -3.40 -5.51 8.69
CA ASN A 46 -3.26 -4.58 7.57
C ASN A 46 -2.41 -5.17 6.44
N LEU A 47 -2.59 -4.57 5.26
CA LEU A 47 -1.73 -4.72 4.10
C LEU A 47 -0.78 -3.51 4.06
N LEU A 48 0.51 -3.77 3.96
CA LEU A 48 1.56 -2.76 3.82
C LEU A 48 1.91 -2.62 2.33
N LEU A 49 1.68 -1.43 1.76
CA LEU A 49 2.07 -1.07 0.39
C LEU A 49 3.35 -0.24 0.43
N TYR A 50 4.39 -0.74 -0.20
CA TYR A 50 5.66 -0.05 -0.38
C TYR A 50 5.69 0.53 -1.79
N VAL A 51 5.82 1.84 -1.88
CA VAL A 51 5.71 2.56 -3.16
C VAL A 51 6.86 3.55 -3.33
N VAL A 52 7.25 3.80 -4.58
CA VAL A 52 8.14 4.92 -4.95
C VAL A 52 7.34 5.95 -5.71
N THR A 53 7.33 7.17 -5.21
CA THR A 53 6.71 8.32 -5.88
C THR A 53 7.50 8.71 -7.14
N ASP A 54 6.89 9.49 -8.02
CA ASP A 54 7.58 9.94 -9.25
C ASP A 54 8.83 10.80 -8.99
N ASN A 55 8.95 11.43 -7.82
CA ASN A 55 10.15 12.18 -7.41
C ASN A 55 11.19 11.31 -6.67
N GLY A 56 11.03 9.98 -6.65
CA GLY A 56 11.97 9.03 -6.07
C GLY A 56 11.85 8.83 -4.55
N GLN A 57 10.85 9.42 -3.91
CA GLN A 57 10.60 9.22 -2.48
C GLN A 57 9.98 7.85 -2.23
N ARG A 58 10.56 7.10 -1.30
CA ARG A 58 10.03 5.82 -0.84
C ARG A 58 9.04 6.02 0.30
N CYS A 59 7.83 5.49 0.14
CA CYS A 59 6.71 5.71 1.04
C CYS A 59 6.05 4.39 1.41
N LEU A 60 5.60 4.29 2.66
CA LEU A 60 4.86 3.14 3.17
C LEU A 60 3.42 3.54 3.48
N LEU A 61 2.49 2.82 2.88
CA LEU A 61 1.05 2.98 3.10
C LEU A 61 0.50 1.77 3.86
N SER A 62 -0.19 2.04 4.96
CA SER A 62 -0.91 1.02 5.73
C SER A 62 -2.38 0.99 5.30
N ILE A 63 -2.81 -0.12 4.71
CA ILE A 63 -4.20 -0.34 4.29
C ILE A 63 -4.85 -1.33 5.26
N PHE A 64 -5.84 -0.87 6.01
CA PHE A 64 -6.56 -1.71 6.95
C PHE A 64 -7.73 -2.41 6.28
N ARG A 65 -8.07 -3.61 6.77
CA ARG A 65 -9.22 -4.36 6.28
C ARG A 65 -10.51 -3.63 6.65
N ASN A 66 -11.33 -3.32 5.66
CA ASN A 66 -12.65 -2.79 5.89
C ASN A 66 -13.51 -3.87 6.57
N ARG A 67 -14.15 -3.49 7.67
CA ARG A 67 -14.87 -4.44 8.55
C ARG A 67 -16.12 -5.02 7.90
N SER A 68 -16.75 -4.26 7.01
CA SER A 68 -18.02 -4.60 6.36
C SER A 68 -17.83 -5.56 5.19
N ASN A 69 -16.94 -5.23 4.25
CA ASN A 69 -16.72 -6.02 3.04
C ASN A 69 -15.55 -7.02 3.16
N LYS A 70 -14.80 -6.98 4.27
CA LYS A 70 -13.65 -7.86 4.54
C LYS A 70 -12.49 -7.73 3.53
N LYS A 71 -12.43 -6.63 2.77
CA LYS A 71 -11.39 -6.33 1.76
C LYS A 71 -10.40 -5.27 2.25
N TYR A 72 -9.23 -5.17 1.60
CA TYR A 72 -8.22 -4.13 1.89
C TYR A 72 -8.41 -2.94 0.96
N THR A 73 -9.42 -2.13 1.26
CA THR A 73 -9.91 -1.06 0.38
C THR A 73 -9.56 0.32 0.93
N PRO A 74 -9.27 1.32 0.07
CA PRO A 74 -9.30 2.73 0.47
C PRO A 74 -10.66 3.13 1.04
N GLN A 75 -10.70 4.18 1.85
CA GLN A 75 -11.91 4.60 2.56
C GLN A 75 -13.09 4.92 1.62
N ASN A 76 -12.84 5.60 0.50
CA ASN A 76 -13.84 6.07 -0.45
C ASN A 76 -13.95 5.18 -1.70
N LEU A 77 -13.30 4.01 -1.70
CA LEU A 77 -13.36 3.06 -2.82
C LEU A 77 -13.53 1.62 -2.30
N PRO A 78 -14.67 1.29 -1.67
CA PRO A 78 -14.89 0.01 -0.99
C PRO A 78 -14.92 -1.20 -1.93
N ASP A 79 -15.07 -0.99 -3.24
CA ASP A 79 -15.09 -2.07 -4.22
C ASP A 79 -13.71 -2.42 -4.78
N PHE A 80 -12.69 -1.62 -4.45
CA PHE A 80 -11.32 -1.80 -4.94
C PHE A 80 -10.41 -2.42 -3.90
N ASP A 81 -10.06 -3.69 -4.08
CA ASP A 81 -9.21 -4.43 -3.15
C ASP A 81 -7.73 -4.34 -3.54
N LEU A 82 -6.93 -3.63 -2.75
CA LEU A 82 -5.48 -3.51 -2.98
C LEU A 82 -4.73 -4.84 -2.74
N SER A 83 -5.37 -5.81 -2.08
CA SER A 83 -4.83 -7.17 -1.95
C SER A 83 -5.03 -8.03 -3.20
N ASP A 84 -5.77 -7.54 -4.19
CA ASP A 84 -6.05 -8.26 -5.44
C ASP A 84 -4.75 -8.65 -6.17
N ALA A 85 -4.75 -9.83 -6.79
CA ALA A 85 -3.61 -10.39 -7.49
C ALA A 85 -3.30 -9.68 -8.82
N ASN A 86 -4.19 -8.83 -9.33
CA ASN A 86 -3.94 -8.00 -10.50
C ASN A 86 -3.19 -6.70 -10.14
N ILE A 87 -3.15 -6.35 -8.85
CA ILE A 87 -2.39 -5.21 -8.33
C ILE A 87 -1.00 -5.70 -7.94
N GLN A 88 -0.09 -5.76 -8.91
CA GLN A 88 1.26 -6.30 -8.75
C GLN A 88 2.32 -5.18 -8.60
N PRO A 89 3.53 -5.51 -8.11
CA PRO A 89 4.71 -4.66 -8.29
C PRO A 89 4.82 -4.10 -9.71
N GLY A 90 5.25 -2.85 -9.84
CA GLY A 90 5.35 -2.12 -11.10
C GLY A 90 4.06 -1.41 -11.52
N LYS A 91 2.92 -1.65 -10.86
CA LYS A 91 1.70 -0.87 -11.13
C LYS A 91 1.83 0.54 -10.58
N ARG A 92 1.60 1.52 -11.44
CA ARG A 92 1.57 2.94 -11.11
C ARG A 92 0.14 3.36 -10.78
N MET A 93 0.01 4.12 -9.70
CA MET A 93 -1.28 4.57 -9.18
C MET A 93 -1.18 6.00 -8.69
N LYS A 94 -2.31 6.69 -8.72
CA LYS A 94 -2.48 7.97 -8.03
C LYS A 94 -3.14 7.71 -6.69
N PHE A 95 -2.50 8.19 -5.62
CA PHE A 95 -2.96 8.05 -4.24
C PHE A 95 -3.50 9.37 -3.74
N PHE A 96 -4.65 9.31 -3.08
CA PHE A 96 -5.24 10.42 -2.35
C PHE A 96 -5.19 10.07 -0.87
N THR A 97 -4.50 10.88 -0.08
CA THR A 97 -4.26 10.61 1.32
C THR A 97 -4.73 11.74 2.21
N LYS A 98 -4.95 11.44 3.49
CA LYS A 98 -5.21 12.43 4.53
C LYS A 98 -4.30 12.17 5.72
N THR A 99 -3.55 13.18 6.10
CA THR A 99 -2.72 13.14 7.31
C THR A 99 -3.50 13.68 8.49
N SER A 100 -3.67 12.88 9.54
CA SER A 100 -4.28 13.31 10.79
C SER A 100 -3.36 14.25 11.58
N SER A 101 -3.89 14.96 12.57
CA SER A 101 -3.10 15.80 13.50
C SER A 101 -2.00 15.05 14.25
N LYS A 102 -2.10 13.72 14.35
CA LYS A 102 -1.08 12.84 14.96
C LYS A 102 -0.03 12.35 13.96
N GLY A 103 -0.10 12.79 12.70
CA GLY A 103 0.81 12.38 11.62
C GLY A 103 0.49 11.02 10.99
N ASN A 104 -0.62 10.38 11.37
CA ASN A 104 -1.04 9.13 10.72
C ASN A 104 -1.64 9.44 9.35
N VAL A 105 -1.21 8.70 8.33
CA VAL A 105 -1.70 8.82 6.96
C VAL A 105 -2.78 7.77 6.70
N SER A 106 -3.91 8.19 6.17
CA SER A 106 -4.97 7.33 5.66
C SER A 106 -5.07 7.44 4.15
N VAL A 107 -5.20 6.31 3.44
CA VAL A 107 -5.49 6.29 2.00
C VAL A 107 -6.99 6.41 1.79
N LEU A 108 -7.42 7.52 1.22
CA LEU A 108 -8.82 7.81 0.97
C LEU A 108 -9.30 7.19 -0.35
N ARG A 109 -8.50 7.32 -1.39
CA ARG A 109 -8.83 6.88 -2.75
C ARG A 109 -7.56 6.49 -3.49
N VAL A 110 -7.70 5.62 -4.47
CA VAL A 110 -6.65 5.33 -5.45
C VAL A 110 -7.25 5.38 -6.85
N GLU A 111 -6.44 5.75 -7.83
CA GLU A 111 -6.76 5.65 -9.25
C GLU A 111 -5.65 4.84 -9.95
N LEU A 112 -6.04 3.82 -10.70
CA LEU A 112 -5.12 3.10 -11.58
C LEU A 112 -4.74 4.02 -12.74
N LEU A 113 -3.43 4.15 -12.99
CA LEU A 113 -2.94 4.84 -14.17
C LEU A 113 -2.68 3.79 -15.26
N ALA A 114 -3.04 4.14 -16.50
CA ALA A 114 -2.87 3.30 -17.68
C ALA A 114 -1.39 3.08 -18.02
#